data_AF-A0ABC9NIY3-F1
#
_entry.id   AF-A0ABC9NIY3-F1
#
_cell.length_a   1.000
_cell.length_b   1.000
_cell.length_c   1.000
_cell.angle_alpha   90.00
_cell.angle_beta   90.00
_cell.angle_gamma   90.00
#
_symmetry.space_group_name_H-M   'P 1'
#
loop_
_entity.id
_entity.type
_entity.pdbx_description
1 polymer ?
#
loop_
_entity_poly.entity_id
_entity_poly.type
_entity_poly.pdbx_seq_one_letter_code
_entity_poly.pdbx_strand_id
1 'polypeptide(L)'
;MLDYPEIVVRLTLWCIVVGLYPTLLMTLIGVLWFPSRAISQMHQALNDRLDDALSHLAENLTPLPEKQVEREALALQKLNVFCLADDANWREKSAWWQSCVATVTYIYSTLNRYHPADFAESQATKELRQKLAAEIEKLQQAIAQGESWQSDWRLSEEEAVAARVCNLENICQALMQLGQMDPNTPPTPAAKPPSMVPDAFTNPDYMRYAVKTLLACLICYTFYSGVDWEGIHTCMLTCVIVANPTIGSSYQKMALRFGGAFCGAILALLFTLLVMPWLDNIVELLFALAPIFLLGAWIATSSERSSYIGTQLVVTFALATLENVFGPVYDLVEIRDRAFGIIIGTVVSAVIYTFVWPESEARALPSKLAAALGMLSKMMRIPRQHETSTLRSYLQIRIGLHAAFNACEEMCDRVALERQLDAEERVALVVRAQSIIRQGRDILHAWDVTWNSAQIMDNALQPDRASQFADALEKYTAGLATASSRPPQITAEEITASQAAFSTLEKQEQHVCQLIARLPDWTAPALTPATEQAQGATQ
;
A
#
# COMPACT_ATOMS: atom_id res chain seq x y z
N MET A 1 31.49 -14.75 44.25
CA MET A 1 31.18 -15.09 42.84
C MET A 1 29.81 -14.48 42.59
N LEU A 2 29.76 -13.38 41.85
CA LEU A 2 28.53 -12.59 41.67
C LEU A 2 27.44 -13.42 40.98
N ASP A 3 26.20 -13.28 41.44
CA ASP A 3 24.95 -13.87 40.92
C ASP A 3 24.56 -13.37 39.51
N TYR A 4 25.54 -13.12 38.64
CA TYR A 4 25.35 -12.72 37.26
C TYR A 4 24.37 -13.63 36.48
N PRO A 5 24.42 -14.98 36.58
CA PRO A 5 23.47 -15.80 35.83
C PRO A 5 22.03 -15.64 36.32
N GLU A 6 21.80 -15.48 37.63
CA GLU A 6 20.46 -15.24 38.17
C GLU A 6 19.93 -13.87 37.75
N ILE A 7 20.77 -12.83 37.82
CA ILE A 7 20.43 -11.47 37.40
C ILE A 7 20.08 -11.44 35.92
N VAL A 8 20.89 -12.08 35.07
CA VAL A 8 20.63 -12.15 33.62
C VAL A 8 19.36 -12.93 33.29
N VAL A 9 19.10 -14.06 33.97
CA VAL A 9 17.86 -14.83 33.79
C VAL A 9 16.65 -14.00 34.22
N ARG A 10 16.72 -13.33 35.38
CA ARG A 10 15.66 -12.47 35.89
C ARG A 10 15.39 -11.29 34.94
N LEU A 11 16.43 -10.61 34.44
CA LEU A 11 16.30 -9.55 33.43
C LEU A 11 15.66 -10.06 32.15
N THR A 12 16.09 -11.23 31.66
CA THR A 12 15.53 -11.85 30.44
C THR A 12 14.03 -12.17 30.62
N LEU A 13 13.65 -12.75 31.76
CA LEU A 13 12.25 -13.04 32.08
C LEU A 13 11.43 -11.75 32.18
N TRP A 14 11.97 -10.69 32.80
CA TRP A 14 11.30 -9.39 32.85
C TRP A 14 11.17 -8.74 31.47
N CYS A 15 12.15 -8.87 30.58
CA CYS A 15 12.03 -8.40 29.19
C CYS A 15 10.86 -9.10 28.47
N ILE A 16 10.69 -10.42 28.68
CA ILE A 16 9.55 -11.17 28.13
C ILE A 16 8.23 -10.66 28.70
N VAL A 17 8.14 -10.46 30.02
CA VAL A 17 6.94 -9.93 30.68
C VAL A 17 6.60 -8.52 30.20
N VAL A 18 7.59 -7.62 30.12
CA VAL A 18 7.40 -6.23 29.65
C VAL A 18 6.96 -6.18 28.19
N GLY A 19 7.39 -7.13 27.35
CA GLY A 19 6.90 -7.24 25.97
C GLY A 19 5.51 -7.85 25.84
N LEU A 20 5.26 -8.96 26.56
CA LEU A 20 4.01 -9.71 26.45
C LEU A 20 2.85 -9.05 27.18
N TYR A 21 3.08 -8.43 28.34
CA TYR A 21 2.01 -7.89 29.17
C TYR A 21 1.22 -6.75 28.48
N PRO A 22 1.86 -5.70 27.91
CA PRO A 22 1.14 -4.66 27.17
C PRO A 22 0.45 -5.22 25.93
N THR A 23 1.08 -6.19 25.25
CA THR A 23 0.49 -6.84 24.07
C THR A 23 -0.78 -7.60 24.45
N LEU A 24 -0.72 -8.41 25.51
CA LEU A 24 -1.87 -9.13 26.06
C LEU A 24 -2.97 -8.16 26.50
N LEU A 25 -2.60 -7.11 27.26
CA LEU A 25 -3.55 -6.11 27.74
C LEU A 25 -4.23 -5.37 26.57
N MET A 26 -3.48 -4.95 25.55
CA MET A 26 -4.04 -4.33 24.35
C MET A 26 -4.95 -5.28 23.59
N THR A 27 -4.58 -6.55 23.44
CA THR A 27 -5.46 -7.55 22.80
C THR A 27 -6.73 -7.78 23.60
N LEU A 28 -6.64 -7.88 24.93
CA LEU A 28 -7.81 -8.04 25.81
C LEU A 28 -8.70 -6.81 25.76
N ILE A 29 -8.16 -5.59 25.84
CA ILE A 29 -8.94 -4.35 25.74
C ILE A 29 -9.60 -4.26 24.36
N GLY A 30 -8.86 -4.54 23.28
CA GLY A 30 -9.42 -4.54 21.92
C GLY A 30 -10.57 -5.52 21.78
N VAL A 31 -10.40 -6.75 22.27
CA VAL A 31 -11.43 -7.81 22.19
C VAL A 31 -12.63 -7.53 23.11
N LEU A 32 -12.42 -7.00 24.31
CA LEU A 32 -13.46 -6.81 25.32
C LEU A 32 -14.23 -5.48 25.17
N TRP A 33 -13.55 -4.38 24.87
CA TRP A 33 -14.14 -3.03 24.83
C TRP A 33 -14.49 -2.53 23.42
N PHE A 34 -13.75 -2.96 22.40
CA PHE A 34 -13.98 -2.53 21.01
C PHE A 34 -14.14 -3.73 20.07
N PRO A 35 -15.23 -4.51 20.23
CA PRO A 35 -15.44 -5.74 19.48
C PRO A 35 -15.85 -5.47 18.02
N SER A 36 -15.43 -4.36 17.40
CA SER A 36 -15.60 -4.14 15.97
C SER A 36 -14.74 -5.16 15.24
N ARG A 37 -15.30 -6.36 15.06
CA ARG A 37 -14.64 -7.48 14.41
C ARG A 37 -14.27 -7.08 13.00
N ALA A 38 -13.10 -7.53 12.54
CA ALA A 38 -12.65 -7.25 11.18
C ALA A 38 -13.71 -7.69 10.15
N ILE A 39 -14.44 -8.75 10.47
CA ILE A 39 -15.55 -9.29 9.68
C ILE A 39 -16.68 -8.29 9.47
N SER A 40 -17.15 -7.60 10.52
CA SER A 40 -18.30 -6.70 10.36
C SER A 40 -17.92 -5.49 9.51
N GLN A 41 -16.70 -4.98 9.67
CA GLN A 41 -16.13 -3.94 8.81
C GLN A 41 -15.99 -4.44 7.37
N MET A 42 -15.62 -5.71 7.17
CA MET A 42 -15.48 -6.31 5.84
C MET A 42 -16.84 -6.46 5.15
N HIS A 43 -17.86 -6.98 5.83
CA HIS A 43 -19.20 -7.09 5.26
C HIS A 43 -19.75 -5.72 4.88
N GLN A 44 -19.59 -4.72 5.76
CA GLN A 44 -20.02 -3.36 5.47
C GLN A 44 -19.27 -2.78 4.26
N ALA A 45 -17.94 -2.88 4.23
CA ALA A 45 -17.14 -2.36 3.13
C ALA A 45 -17.44 -3.04 1.78
N LEU A 46 -17.69 -4.36 1.77
CA LEU A 46 -18.11 -5.08 0.56
C LEU A 46 -19.50 -4.62 0.10
N ASN A 47 -20.45 -4.46 1.01
CA ASN A 47 -21.81 -4.01 0.68
C ASN A 47 -21.81 -2.58 0.16
N ASP A 48 -21.08 -1.65 0.79
CA ASP A 48 -20.96 -0.26 0.34
C ASP A 48 -20.42 -0.19 -1.10
N ARG A 49 -19.46 -1.05 -1.46
CA ARG A 49 -18.90 -1.11 -2.83
C ARG A 49 -19.86 -1.71 -3.84
N LEU A 50 -20.68 -2.69 -3.43
CA LEU A 50 -21.74 -3.22 -4.28
C LEU A 50 -22.88 -2.21 -4.47
N ASP A 51 -23.20 -1.39 -3.47
CA ASP A 51 -24.19 -0.32 -3.57
C ASP A 51 -23.75 0.76 -4.56
N ASP A 52 -22.48 1.18 -4.47
CA ASP A 52 -21.88 2.10 -5.44
C ASP A 52 -21.96 1.51 -6.86
N ALA A 53 -21.62 0.23 -7.02
CA ALA A 53 -21.63 -0.44 -8.31
C ALA A 53 -23.05 -0.57 -8.90
N LEU A 54 -24.05 -0.89 -8.08
CA LEU A 54 -25.48 -0.91 -8.46
C LEU A 54 -25.94 0.48 -8.92
N SER A 55 -25.51 1.53 -8.22
CA SER A 55 -25.85 2.91 -8.57
C SER A 55 -25.30 3.30 -9.95
N HIS A 56 -24.04 2.93 -10.25
CA HIS A 56 -23.44 3.13 -11.57
C HIS A 56 -24.07 2.26 -12.67
N LEU A 57 -24.63 1.11 -12.33
CA LEU A 57 -25.34 0.25 -13.29
C LEU A 57 -26.70 0.85 -13.69
N ALA A 58 -27.36 1.53 -12.76
CA ALA A 58 -28.69 2.12 -12.95
C ALA A 58 -28.65 3.55 -13.53
N GLU A 59 -27.70 4.38 -13.08
CA GLU A 59 -27.66 5.81 -13.36
C GLU A 59 -26.35 6.24 -14.04
N ASN A 60 -26.38 7.35 -14.79
CA ASN A 60 -25.16 7.96 -15.34
C ASN A 60 -24.49 8.83 -14.26
N LEU A 61 -23.70 8.21 -13.40
CA LEU A 61 -22.95 8.88 -12.35
C LEU A 61 -21.56 9.30 -12.86
N THR A 62 -21.01 10.37 -12.29
CA THR A 62 -19.62 10.75 -12.56
C THR A 62 -18.68 9.70 -11.99
N PRO A 63 -17.70 9.19 -12.76
CA PRO A 63 -16.78 8.18 -12.27
C PRO A 63 -15.98 8.71 -11.08
N LEU A 64 -15.88 7.89 -10.03
CA LEU A 64 -15.02 8.17 -8.88
C LEU A 64 -13.55 8.23 -9.32
N PRO A 65 -12.71 9.06 -8.68
CA PRO A 65 -11.29 9.13 -8.97
C PRO A 65 -10.62 7.76 -8.82
N GLU A 66 -9.76 7.38 -9.77
CA GLU A 66 -9.08 6.07 -9.75
C GLU A 66 -8.32 5.81 -8.45
N LYS A 67 -7.66 6.85 -7.94
CA LYS A 67 -6.91 6.79 -6.68
C LYS A 67 -7.80 6.37 -5.50
N GLN A 68 -9.07 6.78 -5.50
CA GLN A 68 -10.02 6.36 -4.47
C GLN A 68 -10.36 4.88 -4.64
N VAL A 69 -10.70 4.44 -5.86
CA VAL A 69 -11.01 3.05 -6.18
C VAL A 69 -9.85 2.11 -5.80
N GLU A 70 -8.62 2.48 -6.15
CA GLU A 70 -7.41 1.72 -5.82
C GLU A 70 -7.15 1.64 -4.32
N ARG A 71 -7.35 2.75 -3.60
CA ARG A 71 -7.18 2.80 -2.14
C ARG A 71 -8.19 1.91 -1.43
N GLU A 72 -9.43 1.88 -1.91
CA GLU A 72 -10.49 1.06 -1.33
C GLU A 72 -10.30 -0.42 -1.64
N ALA A 73 -9.88 -0.77 -2.86
CA ALA A 73 -9.45 -2.12 -3.23
C ALA A 73 -8.32 -2.63 -2.32
N LEU A 74 -7.32 -1.79 -2.06
CA LEU A 74 -6.23 -2.07 -1.12
C LEU A 74 -6.71 -2.24 0.32
N ALA A 75 -7.69 -1.42 0.75
CA ALA A 75 -8.26 -1.52 2.08
C ALA A 75 -8.98 -2.87 2.27
N LEU A 76 -9.76 -3.32 1.28
CA LEU A 76 -10.39 -4.65 1.31
C LEU A 76 -9.35 -5.77 1.37
N GLN A 77 -8.25 -5.70 0.62
CA GLN A 77 -7.18 -6.69 0.71
C GLN A 77 -6.53 -6.74 2.10
N LYS A 78 -6.20 -5.58 2.68
CA LYS A 78 -5.64 -5.50 4.04
C LYS A 78 -6.62 -6.04 5.08
N LEU A 79 -7.90 -5.70 4.94
CA LEU A 79 -8.96 -6.14 5.84
C LEU A 79 -9.15 -7.66 5.79
N ASN A 80 -9.02 -8.28 4.61
CA ASN A 80 -9.12 -9.74 4.45
C ASN A 80 -8.03 -10.48 5.26
N VAL A 81 -6.82 -9.91 5.36
CA VAL A 81 -5.75 -10.48 6.19
C VAL A 81 -6.13 -10.46 7.68
N PHE A 82 -6.80 -9.41 8.14
CA PHE A 82 -7.31 -9.34 9.51
C PHE A 82 -8.46 -10.33 9.74
N CYS A 83 -9.39 -10.47 8.80
CA CYS A 83 -10.48 -11.46 8.89
C CYS A 83 -9.95 -12.90 9.00
N LEU A 84 -8.89 -13.26 8.26
CA LEU A 84 -8.24 -14.57 8.35
C LEU A 84 -7.65 -14.86 9.74
N ALA A 85 -7.21 -13.82 10.46
CA ALA A 85 -6.70 -13.95 11.82
C ALA A 85 -7.84 -14.02 12.86
N ASP A 86 -8.92 -13.27 12.64
CA ASP A 86 -10.02 -13.04 13.59
C ASP A 86 -11.06 -14.18 13.63
N ASP A 87 -11.34 -14.87 12.51
CA ASP A 87 -12.48 -15.79 12.41
C ASP A 87 -12.16 -17.16 11.80
N ALA A 88 -12.62 -18.21 12.47
CA ALA A 88 -12.39 -19.59 12.05
C ALA A 88 -13.21 -19.97 10.80
N ASN A 89 -14.46 -19.53 10.69
CA ASN A 89 -15.33 -19.81 9.54
C ASN A 89 -14.83 -19.07 8.30
N TRP A 90 -14.39 -17.82 8.47
CA TRP A 90 -13.75 -17.05 7.40
C TRP A 90 -12.48 -17.73 6.91
N ARG A 91 -11.67 -18.28 7.83
CA ARG A 91 -10.44 -19.01 7.50
C ARG A 91 -10.72 -20.33 6.78
N GLU A 92 -11.74 -21.08 7.22
CA GLU A 92 -12.18 -22.31 6.57
C GLU A 92 -12.62 -22.06 5.12
N LYS A 93 -13.41 -21.01 4.90
CA LYS A 93 -13.91 -20.59 3.57
C LYS A 93 -13.04 -19.53 2.90
N SER A 94 -11.75 -19.47 3.24
CA SER A 94 -10.85 -18.38 2.83
C SER A 94 -10.71 -18.24 1.31
N ALA A 95 -10.75 -19.34 0.57
CA ALA A 95 -10.69 -19.34 -0.89
C ALA A 95 -11.91 -18.64 -1.52
N TRP A 96 -13.09 -18.90 -0.97
CA TRP A 96 -14.34 -18.30 -1.40
C TRP A 96 -14.35 -16.81 -1.07
N TRP A 97 -14.00 -16.42 0.15
CA TRP A 97 -13.93 -15.01 0.55
C TRP A 97 -12.88 -14.21 -0.24
N GLN A 98 -11.72 -14.79 -0.53
CA GLN A 98 -10.73 -14.16 -1.42
C GLN A 98 -11.28 -13.94 -2.83
N SER A 99 -12.02 -14.92 -3.36
CA SER A 99 -12.68 -14.80 -4.66
C SER A 99 -13.80 -13.76 -4.62
N CYS A 100 -14.59 -13.71 -3.54
CA CYS A 100 -15.63 -12.71 -3.31
C CYS A 100 -15.05 -11.29 -3.28
N VAL A 101 -14.02 -11.04 -2.46
CA VAL A 101 -13.33 -9.74 -2.42
C VAL A 101 -12.80 -9.35 -3.80
N ALA A 102 -12.23 -10.31 -4.55
CA ALA A 102 -11.71 -10.04 -5.88
C ALA A 102 -12.82 -9.70 -6.89
N THR A 103 -13.92 -10.45 -6.87
CA THR A 103 -15.09 -10.23 -7.73
C THR A 103 -15.77 -8.90 -7.41
N VAL A 104 -16.02 -8.58 -6.14
CA VAL A 104 -16.60 -7.28 -5.73
C VAL A 104 -15.71 -6.12 -6.15
N THR A 105 -14.40 -6.23 -5.94
CA THR A 105 -13.44 -5.20 -6.38
C THR A 105 -13.46 -5.02 -7.90
N TYR A 106 -13.59 -6.11 -8.66
CA TYR A 106 -13.69 -6.06 -10.12
C TYR A 106 -15.00 -5.43 -10.59
N ILE A 107 -16.14 -5.81 -10.01
CA ILE A 107 -17.45 -5.24 -10.31
C ILE A 107 -17.44 -3.74 -10.04
N TYR A 108 -17.02 -3.33 -8.85
CA TYR A 108 -16.94 -1.94 -8.43
C TYR A 108 -16.06 -1.10 -9.36
N SER A 109 -14.82 -1.54 -9.61
CA SER A 109 -13.88 -0.80 -10.46
C SER A 109 -14.28 -0.74 -11.94
N THR A 110 -14.96 -1.77 -12.45
CA THR A 110 -15.41 -1.82 -13.86
C THR A 110 -16.68 -0.98 -14.05
N LEU A 111 -17.66 -1.11 -13.13
CA LEU A 111 -18.90 -0.35 -13.20
C LEU A 111 -18.69 1.14 -12.90
N ASN A 112 -17.65 1.53 -12.15
CA ASN A 112 -17.32 2.94 -11.94
C ASN A 112 -17.16 3.74 -13.25
N ARG A 113 -16.72 3.10 -14.34
CA ARG A 113 -16.59 3.72 -15.67
C ARG A 113 -17.73 3.35 -16.65
N TYR A 114 -18.72 2.61 -16.18
CA TYR A 114 -19.85 2.19 -16.99
C TYR A 114 -20.87 3.32 -17.07
N HIS A 115 -21.21 3.73 -18.30
CA HIS A 115 -22.27 4.68 -18.55
C HIS A 115 -23.41 4.00 -19.31
N PRO A 116 -24.57 3.79 -18.68
CA PRO A 116 -25.74 3.23 -19.33
C PRO A 116 -26.14 3.91 -20.66
N ALA A 117 -25.89 5.23 -20.79
CA ALA A 117 -26.23 5.99 -22.00
C ALA A 117 -25.34 5.69 -23.22
N ASP A 118 -24.17 5.07 -23.04
CA ASP A 118 -23.25 4.77 -24.14
C ASP A 118 -23.74 3.59 -25.01
N PHE A 119 -24.72 2.83 -24.51
CA PHE A 119 -25.21 1.62 -25.15
C PHE A 119 -26.66 1.76 -25.62
N ALA A 120 -26.95 1.20 -26.79
CA ALA A 120 -28.30 1.20 -27.33
C ALA A 120 -29.27 0.44 -26.40
N GLU A 121 -30.35 1.10 -25.99
CA GLU A 121 -31.36 0.51 -25.13
C GLU A 121 -32.22 -0.50 -25.91
N SER A 122 -31.79 -1.76 -25.93
CA SER A 122 -32.63 -2.88 -26.36
C SER A 122 -33.41 -3.46 -25.17
N GLN A 123 -34.52 -4.15 -25.43
CA GLN A 123 -35.27 -4.87 -24.40
C GLN A 123 -34.37 -5.90 -23.68
N ALA A 124 -33.56 -6.65 -24.44
CA ALA A 124 -32.59 -7.60 -23.90
C ALA A 124 -31.53 -6.93 -22.99
N THR A 125 -31.06 -5.73 -23.34
CA THR A 125 -30.12 -4.95 -22.52
C THR A 125 -30.75 -4.49 -21.21
N LYS A 126 -32.05 -4.14 -21.20
CA LYS A 126 -32.77 -3.75 -19.98
C LYS A 126 -32.98 -4.95 -19.06
N GLU A 127 -33.43 -6.08 -19.62
CA GLU A 127 -33.65 -7.32 -18.88
C GLU A 127 -32.35 -7.86 -18.29
N LEU A 128 -31.25 -7.82 -19.05
CA LEU A 128 -29.92 -8.20 -18.56
C LEU A 128 -29.49 -7.33 -17.38
N ARG A 129 -29.60 -6.00 -17.49
CA ARG A 129 -29.22 -5.07 -16.41
C ARG A 129 -30.03 -5.32 -15.14
N GLN A 130 -31.34 -5.55 -15.28
CA GLN A 130 -32.22 -5.88 -14.14
C GLN A 130 -31.84 -7.21 -13.48
N LYS A 131 -31.56 -8.26 -14.27
CA LYS A 131 -31.11 -9.55 -13.75
C LYS A 131 -29.76 -9.43 -13.04
N LEU A 132 -28.81 -8.72 -13.65
CA LEU A 132 -27.50 -8.48 -13.07
C LEU A 132 -27.61 -7.73 -11.73
N ALA A 133 -28.43 -6.67 -11.66
CA ALA A 133 -28.69 -5.94 -10.43
C ALA A 133 -29.28 -6.87 -9.34
N ALA A 134 -30.27 -7.68 -9.70
CA ALA A 134 -30.88 -8.63 -8.76
C ALA A 134 -29.89 -9.68 -8.22
N GLU A 135 -28.95 -10.17 -9.03
CA GLU A 135 -27.91 -11.09 -8.56
C GLU A 135 -26.89 -10.39 -7.66
N ILE A 136 -26.53 -9.13 -7.93
CA ILE A 136 -25.67 -8.32 -7.04
C ILE A 136 -26.36 -8.06 -5.69
N GLU A 137 -27.65 -7.74 -5.69
CA GLU A 137 -28.44 -7.55 -4.46
C GLU A 137 -28.52 -8.84 -3.63
N LYS A 138 -28.68 -10.01 -4.27
CA LYS A 138 -28.63 -11.31 -3.57
C LYS A 138 -27.26 -11.56 -2.96
N LEU A 139 -26.18 -11.20 -3.67
CA LEU A 139 -24.82 -11.30 -3.14
C LEU A 139 -24.64 -10.38 -1.92
N GLN A 140 -25.10 -9.14 -1.96
CA GLN A 140 -25.10 -8.22 -0.80
C GLN A 140 -25.83 -8.81 0.40
N GLN A 141 -27.03 -9.36 0.18
CA GLN A 141 -27.83 -9.96 1.26
C GLN A 141 -27.09 -11.13 1.93
N ALA A 142 -26.46 -11.99 1.14
CA ALA A 142 -25.66 -13.09 1.65
C ALA A 142 -24.42 -12.59 2.42
N ILE A 143 -23.70 -11.58 1.91
CA ILE A 143 -22.55 -10.97 2.59
C ILE A 143 -22.98 -10.32 3.91
N ALA A 144 -24.11 -9.61 3.93
CA ALA A 144 -24.65 -9.01 5.15
C ALA A 144 -24.97 -10.06 6.23
N GLN A 145 -25.40 -11.25 5.82
CA GLN A 145 -25.65 -12.40 6.70
C GLN A 145 -24.39 -13.19 7.06
N GLY A 146 -23.25 -12.91 6.41
CA GLY A 146 -22.01 -13.67 6.58
C GLY A 146 -22.03 -15.05 5.93
N GLU A 147 -22.91 -15.25 4.97
CA GLU A 147 -23.08 -16.51 4.25
C GLU A 147 -22.34 -16.48 2.90
N SER A 148 -21.88 -17.65 2.50
CA SER A 148 -21.28 -17.85 1.18
C SER A 148 -22.39 -17.98 0.13
N TRP A 149 -22.57 -16.91 -0.66
CA TRP A 149 -23.56 -16.84 -1.74
C TRP A 149 -23.34 -17.92 -2.81
N GLN A 150 -24.44 -18.52 -3.26
CA GLN A 150 -24.49 -19.45 -4.38
C GLN A 150 -25.64 -19.09 -5.32
N SER A 151 -25.44 -19.29 -6.62
CA SER A 151 -26.45 -19.00 -7.64
C SER A 151 -26.35 -19.95 -8.82
N ASP A 152 -27.52 -20.40 -9.29
CA ASP A 152 -27.69 -21.17 -10.52
C ASP A 152 -27.88 -20.27 -11.76
N TRP A 153 -27.63 -18.96 -11.62
CA TRP A 153 -27.80 -18.02 -12.71
C TRP A 153 -26.94 -18.39 -13.93
N ARG A 154 -27.57 -18.34 -15.09
CA ARG A 154 -26.96 -18.58 -16.41
C ARG A 154 -27.51 -17.56 -17.39
N LEU A 155 -26.66 -17.10 -18.29
CA LEU A 155 -27.05 -16.22 -19.39
C LEU A 155 -27.71 -17.03 -20.51
N SER A 156 -28.81 -16.52 -21.06
CA SER A 156 -29.31 -16.98 -22.37
C SER A 156 -28.38 -16.52 -23.49
N GLU A 157 -28.50 -17.10 -24.70
CA GLU A 157 -27.70 -16.66 -25.85
C GLU A 157 -27.94 -15.18 -26.20
N GLU A 158 -29.20 -14.73 -26.11
CA GLU A 158 -29.57 -13.33 -26.36
C GLU A 158 -29.00 -12.39 -25.29
N GLU A 159 -29.02 -12.81 -24.02
CA GLU A 159 -28.42 -12.07 -22.91
C GLU A 159 -26.90 -12.02 -22.99
N ALA A 160 -26.25 -13.10 -23.43
CA ALA A 160 -24.80 -13.12 -23.64
C ALA A 160 -24.39 -12.14 -24.76
N VAL A 161 -25.17 -12.05 -25.83
CA VAL A 161 -24.95 -11.05 -26.88
C VAL A 161 -25.17 -9.63 -26.33
N ALA A 162 -26.24 -9.39 -25.57
CA ALA A 162 -26.49 -8.10 -24.94
C ALA A 162 -25.38 -7.71 -23.95
N ALA A 163 -24.86 -8.67 -23.18
CA ALA A 163 -23.78 -8.47 -22.22
C ALA A 163 -22.48 -8.10 -22.93
N ARG A 164 -22.19 -8.71 -24.09
CA ARG A 164 -21.05 -8.33 -24.94
C ARG A 164 -21.17 -6.92 -25.48
N VAL A 165 -22.34 -6.57 -26.02
CA VAL A 165 -22.58 -5.22 -26.56
C VAL A 165 -22.40 -4.16 -25.47
N CYS A 166 -22.78 -4.47 -24.23
CA CYS A 166 -22.68 -3.54 -23.10
C CYS A 166 -21.36 -3.68 -22.30
N ASN A 167 -20.40 -4.51 -22.72
CA ASN A 167 -19.18 -4.80 -21.97
C ASN A 167 -19.41 -5.32 -20.53
N LEU A 168 -20.54 -6.01 -20.28
CA LEU A 168 -20.91 -6.58 -18.98
C LEU A 168 -20.65 -8.10 -18.90
N GLU A 169 -20.27 -8.77 -19.98
CA GLU A 169 -20.13 -10.23 -20.03
C GLU A 169 -19.21 -10.78 -18.94
N ASN A 170 -18.05 -10.17 -18.70
CA ASN A 170 -17.11 -10.64 -17.67
C ASN A 170 -17.57 -10.35 -16.25
N ILE A 171 -18.35 -9.31 -16.03
CA ILE A 171 -19.00 -9.09 -14.73
C ILE A 171 -20.01 -10.22 -14.49
N CYS A 172 -20.83 -10.55 -15.49
CA CYS A 172 -21.77 -11.67 -15.40
C CYS A 172 -21.03 -12.99 -15.16
N GLN A 173 -19.95 -13.26 -15.89
CA GLN A 173 -19.16 -14.47 -15.71
C GLN A 173 -18.46 -14.52 -14.34
N ALA A 174 -17.89 -13.42 -13.85
CA ALA A 174 -17.24 -13.37 -12.54
C ALA A 174 -18.26 -13.63 -11.41
N LEU A 175 -19.49 -13.12 -11.54
CA LEU A 175 -20.59 -13.42 -10.62
C LEU A 175 -21.04 -14.88 -10.74
N MET A 176 -21.26 -15.39 -11.96
CA MET A 176 -21.64 -16.79 -12.17
C MET A 176 -20.59 -17.75 -11.60
N GLN A 177 -19.30 -17.47 -11.80
CA GLN A 177 -18.21 -18.29 -11.25
C GLN A 177 -18.17 -18.22 -9.73
N LEU A 178 -18.39 -17.06 -9.12
CA LEU A 178 -18.48 -16.93 -7.66
C LEU A 178 -19.69 -17.70 -7.11
N GLY A 179 -20.84 -17.60 -7.77
CA GLY A 179 -22.08 -18.28 -7.37
C GLY A 179 -22.04 -19.79 -7.54
N GLN A 180 -21.24 -20.30 -8.49
CA GLN A 180 -21.04 -21.74 -8.72
C GLN A 180 -19.84 -22.32 -7.93
N MET A 181 -19.04 -21.47 -7.28
CA MET A 181 -17.88 -21.92 -6.52
C MET A 181 -18.33 -22.65 -5.25
N ASP A 182 -17.78 -23.85 -5.03
CA ASP A 182 -17.97 -24.56 -3.76
C ASP A 182 -17.32 -23.75 -2.62
N PRO A 183 -18.08 -23.31 -1.60
CA PRO A 183 -17.55 -22.56 -0.46
C PRO A 183 -16.47 -23.31 0.31
N ASN A 184 -16.45 -24.64 0.23
CA ASN A 184 -15.48 -25.51 0.89
C ASN A 184 -14.27 -25.83 0.01
N THR A 185 -14.12 -25.13 -1.13
CA THR A 185 -12.93 -25.27 -1.98
C THR A 185 -11.68 -25.00 -1.13
N PRO A 186 -10.72 -25.94 -1.06
CA PRO A 186 -9.54 -25.75 -0.24
C PRO A 186 -8.76 -24.52 -0.74
N PRO A 187 -8.21 -23.70 0.17
CA PRO A 187 -7.39 -22.56 -0.21
C PRO A 187 -6.20 -23.04 -1.04
N THR A 188 -5.90 -22.30 -2.11
CA THR A 188 -4.62 -22.48 -2.82
C THR A 188 -3.51 -22.31 -1.79
N PRO A 189 -2.54 -23.24 -1.70
CA PRO A 189 -1.46 -23.12 -0.74
C PRO A 189 -0.78 -21.77 -0.92
N ALA A 190 -0.91 -20.89 0.06
CA ALA A 190 -0.22 -19.61 0.03
C ALA A 190 1.28 -19.93 -0.02
N ALA A 191 1.94 -19.53 -1.11
CA ALA A 191 3.39 -19.59 -1.17
C ALA A 191 3.89 -18.75 0.01
N LYS A 192 4.45 -19.41 1.03
CA LYS A 192 4.99 -18.70 2.18
C LYS A 192 6.00 -17.69 1.64
N PRO A 193 5.83 -16.38 1.88
CA PRO A 193 6.84 -15.44 1.48
C PRO A 193 8.15 -15.90 2.15
N PRO A 194 9.25 -15.98 1.40
CA PRO A 194 10.50 -16.44 1.96
C PRO A 194 10.88 -15.52 3.13
N SER A 195 11.35 -16.11 4.23
CA SER A 195 11.72 -15.35 5.44
C SER A 195 12.87 -14.37 5.20
N MET A 196 13.64 -14.60 4.14
CA MET A 196 14.69 -13.72 3.65
C MET A 196 14.44 -13.39 2.18
N VAL A 197 14.71 -12.15 1.81
CA VAL A 197 14.64 -11.71 0.41
C VAL A 197 15.79 -12.39 -0.35
N PRO A 198 15.61 -12.76 -1.63
CA PRO A 198 16.65 -13.47 -2.40
C PRO A 198 18.00 -12.74 -2.49
N ASP A 199 18.01 -11.42 -2.32
CA ASP A 199 19.20 -10.56 -2.38
C ASP A 199 19.76 -10.19 -0.99
N ALA A 200 19.29 -10.81 0.09
CA ALA A 200 19.66 -10.47 1.47
C ALA A 200 21.18 -10.39 1.73
N PHE A 201 21.98 -11.21 1.05
CA PHE A 201 23.44 -11.23 1.19
C PHE A 201 24.20 -10.59 0.01
N THR A 202 23.51 -10.25 -1.07
CA THR A 202 24.14 -9.75 -2.30
C THR A 202 23.97 -8.23 -2.43
N ASN A 203 22.90 -7.68 -1.86
CA ASN A 203 22.58 -6.27 -1.98
C ASN A 203 23.42 -5.43 -0.99
N PRO A 204 24.32 -4.55 -1.48
CA PRO A 204 25.18 -3.74 -0.63
C PRO A 204 24.39 -2.69 0.17
N ASP A 205 23.16 -2.36 -0.21
CA ASP A 205 22.36 -1.32 0.44
C ASP A 205 21.96 -1.71 1.86
N TYR A 206 21.69 -2.99 2.13
CA TYR A 206 21.44 -3.48 3.48
C TYR A 206 22.64 -3.26 4.41
N MET A 207 23.84 -3.54 3.92
CA MET A 207 25.07 -3.32 4.68
C MET A 207 25.40 -1.84 4.84
N ARG A 208 25.24 -1.02 3.79
CA ARG A 208 25.39 0.44 3.88
C ARG A 208 24.46 1.02 4.94
N TYR A 209 23.20 0.58 4.95
CA TYR A 209 22.20 1.02 5.93
C TYR A 209 22.59 0.64 7.37
N ALA A 210 23.01 -0.61 7.59
CA ALA A 210 23.46 -1.08 8.90
C ALA A 210 24.70 -0.31 9.40
N VAL A 211 25.68 -0.09 8.52
CA VAL A 211 26.92 0.64 8.86
C VAL A 211 26.65 2.10 9.19
N LYS A 212 25.76 2.79 8.48
CA LYS A 212 25.36 4.17 8.83
C LYS A 212 24.70 4.24 10.20
N THR A 213 23.79 3.32 10.47
CA THR A 213 23.10 3.25 11.76
C THR A 213 24.10 3.04 12.88
N LEU A 214 25.04 2.11 12.69
CA LEU A 214 26.13 1.86 13.62
C LEU A 214 27.01 3.08 13.81
N LEU A 215 27.38 3.77 12.73
CA LEU A 215 28.18 5.00 12.77
C LEU A 215 27.49 6.09 13.59
N ALA A 216 26.19 6.34 13.38
CA ALA A 216 25.42 7.29 14.17
C ALA A 216 25.42 6.92 15.66
N CYS A 217 25.21 5.64 15.98
CA CYS A 217 25.27 5.13 17.36
C CYS A 217 26.66 5.34 17.98
N LEU A 218 27.73 5.04 17.26
CA LEU A 218 29.11 5.19 17.74
C LEU A 218 29.47 6.67 17.96
N ILE A 219 29.04 7.58 17.07
CA ILE A 219 29.23 9.02 17.26
C ILE A 219 28.53 9.48 18.54
N CYS A 220 27.27 9.10 18.73
CA CYS A 220 26.52 9.39 19.95
C CYS A 220 27.20 8.82 21.20
N TYR A 221 27.65 7.56 21.12
CA TYR A 221 28.36 6.88 22.20
C TYR A 221 29.65 7.61 22.61
N THR A 222 30.51 7.90 21.63
CA THR A 222 31.76 8.63 21.87
C THR A 222 31.50 10.05 22.37
N PHE A 223 30.44 10.72 21.89
CA PHE A 223 30.08 12.06 22.33
C PHE A 223 29.70 12.09 23.80
N TYR A 224 28.73 11.26 24.23
CA TYR A 224 28.27 11.32 25.63
C TYR A 224 29.35 10.82 26.60
N SER A 225 30.11 9.79 26.22
CA SER A 225 31.21 9.27 27.05
C SER A 225 32.38 10.26 27.12
N GLY A 226 32.70 10.95 26.01
CA GLY A 226 33.79 11.92 25.96
C GLY A 226 33.51 13.23 26.72
N VAL A 227 32.24 13.63 26.84
CA VAL A 227 31.81 14.80 27.62
C VAL A 227 31.54 14.43 29.10
N ASP A 228 31.69 13.16 29.46
CA ASP A 228 31.35 12.61 30.79
C ASP A 228 29.89 12.91 31.17
N TRP A 229 28.99 12.82 30.18
CA TRP A 229 27.58 13.11 30.32
C TRP A 229 26.74 11.83 30.17
N GLU A 230 26.92 10.88 31.07
CA GLU A 230 26.24 9.56 31.04
C GLU A 230 24.70 9.67 31.02
N GLY A 231 24.13 10.78 31.51
CA GLY A 231 22.69 11.05 31.48
C GLY A 231 22.09 11.11 30.07
N ILE A 232 22.87 11.47 29.03
CA ILE A 232 22.36 11.59 27.65
C ILE A 232 22.52 10.32 26.82
N HIS A 233 22.82 9.15 27.41
CA HIS A 233 22.98 7.87 26.71
C HIS A 233 21.78 7.50 25.81
N THR A 234 20.61 8.07 26.08
CA THR A 234 19.41 8.00 25.23
C THR A 234 19.62 8.48 23.79
N CYS A 235 20.67 9.27 23.51
CA CYS A 235 21.05 9.64 22.14
C CYS A 235 21.42 8.43 21.27
N MET A 236 22.07 7.42 21.85
CA MET A 236 22.39 6.17 21.16
C MET A 236 21.13 5.36 20.86
N LEU A 237 20.25 5.20 21.85
CA LEU A 237 18.97 4.51 21.68
C LEU A 237 18.10 5.19 20.61
N THR A 238 18.10 6.52 20.59
CA THR A 238 17.39 7.31 19.58
C THR A 238 17.88 6.98 18.17
N CYS A 239 19.18 6.82 17.94
CA CYS A 239 19.72 6.44 16.64
C CYS A 239 19.16 5.09 16.14
N VAL A 240 19.02 4.11 17.04
CA VAL A 240 18.45 2.79 16.72
C VAL A 240 16.94 2.89 16.44
N ILE A 241 16.19 3.63 17.27
CA ILE A 241 14.74 3.84 17.08
C ILE A 241 14.46 4.59 15.77
N VAL A 242 15.36 5.49 15.38
CA VAL A 242 15.29 6.24 14.11
C VAL A 242 15.65 5.34 12.92
N ALA A 243 16.47 4.31 13.09
CA ALA A 243 16.79 3.38 12.01
C ALA A 243 15.61 2.43 11.70
N ASN A 244 14.70 2.85 10.80
CA ASN A 244 13.64 1.98 10.26
C ASN A 244 13.89 1.66 8.76
N PRO A 245 13.96 0.37 8.35
CA PRO A 245 14.33 -0.07 7.00
C PRO A 245 13.28 0.20 5.90
N THR A 246 12.12 0.79 6.20
CA THR A 246 11.18 1.26 5.16
C THR A 246 11.64 2.59 4.57
N ILE A 247 12.74 2.48 3.82
CA ILE A 247 13.30 3.46 2.89
C ILE A 247 12.18 3.84 1.92
N GLY A 248 11.87 5.13 1.88
CA GLY A 248 10.58 5.66 1.43
C GLY A 248 9.98 6.64 2.43
N SER A 249 10.75 7.19 3.36
CA SER A 249 10.22 8.18 4.29
C SER A 249 11.23 9.04 5.03
N SER A 250 12.53 8.96 4.68
CA SER A 250 13.60 9.38 5.59
C SER A 250 13.49 10.83 6.05
N TYR A 251 13.24 11.80 5.18
CA TYR A 251 13.13 13.21 5.64
C TYR A 251 11.82 13.53 6.36
N GLN A 252 10.68 13.12 5.78
CA GLN A 252 9.38 13.46 6.36
C GLN A 252 9.15 12.72 7.68
N LYS A 253 9.43 11.41 7.75
CA LYS A 253 9.29 10.65 9.00
C LYS A 253 10.37 11.01 10.03
N MET A 254 11.58 11.40 9.64
CA MET A 254 12.58 11.92 10.58
C MET A 254 12.17 13.29 11.13
N ALA A 255 11.59 14.18 10.32
CA ALA A 255 11.00 15.43 10.79
C ALA A 255 9.79 15.20 11.70
N LEU A 256 8.94 14.21 11.39
CA LEU A 256 7.81 13.81 12.25
C LEU A 256 8.28 13.23 13.58
N ARG A 257 9.39 12.47 13.58
CA ARG A 257 10.03 11.97 14.80
C ARG A 257 10.61 13.11 15.63
N PHE A 258 11.30 14.07 15.00
CA PHE A 258 11.78 15.27 15.68
C PHE A 258 10.60 16.04 16.30
N GLY A 259 9.55 16.29 15.52
CA GLY A 259 8.36 16.99 16.01
C GLY A 259 7.69 16.29 17.18
N GLY A 260 7.47 14.97 17.09
CA GLY A 260 6.87 14.18 18.17
C GLY A 260 7.73 14.15 19.42
N ALA A 261 9.03 13.90 19.28
CA ALA A 261 9.93 13.78 20.41
C ALA A 261 10.21 15.14 21.08
N PHE A 262 10.33 16.22 20.29
CA PHE A 262 10.46 17.58 20.81
C PHE A 262 9.20 18.01 21.59
N CYS A 263 8.01 17.79 21.02
CA CYS A 263 6.75 18.05 21.71
C CYS A 263 6.61 17.19 22.98
N GLY A 264 6.97 15.91 22.92
CA GLY A 264 6.98 15.01 24.09
C GLY A 264 7.91 15.47 25.20
N ALA A 265 9.12 15.94 24.85
CA ALA A 265 10.10 16.44 25.82
C ALA A 265 9.65 17.75 26.48
N ILE A 266 9.10 18.71 25.70
CA ILE A 266 8.51 19.94 26.26
C ILE A 266 7.35 19.60 27.19
N LEU A 267 6.46 18.70 26.75
CA LEU A 267 5.31 18.29 27.55
C LEU A 267 5.73 17.61 28.85
N ALA A 268 6.75 16.76 28.81
CA ALA A 268 7.34 16.12 29.99
C ALA A 268 7.92 17.17 30.96
N LEU A 269 8.68 18.13 30.45
CA LEU A 269 9.24 19.22 31.24
C LEU A 269 8.14 20.06 31.93
N LEU A 270 7.11 20.46 31.18
CA LEU A 270 5.98 21.22 31.71
C LEU A 270 5.18 20.39 32.73
N PHE A 271 4.96 19.10 32.46
CA PHE A 271 4.28 18.20 33.38
C PHE A 271 5.04 18.06 34.70
N THR A 272 6.35 17.87 34.65
CA THR A 272 7.17 17.75 35.87
C THR A 272 7.26 19.06 36.65
N LEU A 273 7.31 20.21 35.99
CA LEU A 273 7.38 21.51 36.68
C LEU A 273 6.04 21.96 37.26
N LEU A 274 4.94 21.75 36.53
CA LEU A 274 3.65 22.35 36.85
C LEU A 274 2.66 21.38 37.49
N VAL A 275 2.79 20.07 37.23
CA VAL A 275 1.80 19.07 37.63
C VAL A 275 2.35 18.13 38.70
N MET A 276 3.52 17.50 38.48
CA MET A 276 4.10 16.56 39.45
C MET A 276 4.20 17.06 40.90
N PRO A 277 4.53 18.34 41.19
CA PRO A 277 4.64 18.82 42.57
C PRO A 277 3.32 18.80 43.36
N TRP A 278 2.19 18.66 42.67
CA TRP A 278 0.84 18.65 43.25
C TRP A 278 0.22 17.26 43.31
N LEU A 279 0.91 16.22 42.83
CA LEU A 279 0.40 14.86 42.78
C LEU A 279 0.89 14.09 44.01
N ASP A 280 -0.04 13.71 44.89
CA ASP A 280 0.27 12.98 46.13
C ASP A 280 -0.03 11.48 46.02
N ASN A 281 -0.77 11.05 45.00
CA ASN A 281 -1.17 9.66 44.82
C ASN A 281 -1.15 9.18 43.37
N ILE A 282 -1.16 7.84 43.21
CA ILE A 282 -1.15 7.18 41.91
C ILE A 282 -2.41 7.44 41.08
N VAL A 283 -3.55 7.69 41.73
CA VAL A 283 -4.84 7.93 41.04
C VAL A 283 -4.81 9.28 40.33
N GLU A 284 -4.33 10.32 41.02
CA GLU A 284 -4.11 11.67 40.46
C GLU A 284 -3.08 11.63 39.33
N LEU A 285 -1.99 10.87 39.50
CA LEU A 285 -1.02 10.65 38.43
C LEU A 285 -1.67 10.02 37.20
N LEU A 286 -2.47 8.95 37.37
CA LEU A 286 -3.18 8.30 36.26
C LEU A 286 -4.15 9.26 35.56
N PHE A 287 -4.93 10.05 36.31
CA PHE A 287 -5.83 11.05 35.72
C PHE A 287 -5.08 12.18 35.00
N ALA A 288 -3.92 12.58 35.47
CA ALA A 288 -3.09 13.60 34.83
C ALA A 288 -2.40 13.07 33.56
N LEU A 289 -2.02 11.79 33.55
CA LEU A 289 -1.42 11.11 32.41
C LEU A 289 -2.43 10.74 31.32
N ALA A 290 -3.65 10.36 31.69
CA ALA A 290 -4.71 9.94 30.77
C ALA A 290 -4.95 10.89 29.58
N PRO A 291 -5.13 12.22 29.76
CA PRO A 291 -5.35 13.13 28.62
C PRO A 291 -4.12 13.23 27.70
N ILE A 292 -2.90 13.13 28.25
CA ILE A 292 -1.66 13.18 27.47
C ILE A 292 -1.54 11.94 26.59
N PHE A 293 -1.74 10.75 27.17
CA PHE A 293 -1.71 9.51 26.41
C PHE A 293 -2.88 9.41 25.43
N LEU A 294 -4.07 9.92 25.77
CA LEU A 294 -5.21 9.98 24.86
C LEU A 294 -4.90 10.86 23.65
N LEU A 295 -4.36 12.06 23.87
CA LEU A 295 -3.97 12.96 22.78
C LEU A 295 -2.86 12.34 21.92
N GLY A 296 -1.84 11.75 22.55
CA GLY A 296 -0.77 11.06 21.84
C GLY A 296 -1.27 9.86 21.02
N ALA A 297 -2.14 9.03 21.60
CA ALA A 297 -2.77 7.91 20.92
C ALA A 297 -3.69 8.36 19.77
N TRP A 298 -4.47 9.42 19.97
CA TRP A 298 -5.32 10.02 18.93
C TRP A 298 -4.51 10.50 17.72
N ILE A 299 -3.38 11.18 17.97
CA ILE A 299 -2.46 11.58 16.90
C ILE A 299 -1.85 10.34 16.23
N ALA A 300 -1.53 9.31 17.03
CA ALA A 300 -0.96 8.05 16.56
C ALA A 300 -1.93 7.24 15.68
N THR A 301 -3.24 7.30 15.93
CA THR A 301 -4.26 6.54 15.18
C THR A 301 -4.89 7.30 14.02
N SER A 302 -4.56 8.59 13.82
CA SER A 302 -5.18 9.42 12.79
C SER A 302 -4.75 9.04 11.37
N SER A 303 -3.63 9.55 10.85
CA SER A 303 -3.17 9.29 9.48
C SER A 303 -1.80 8.61 9.48
N GLU A 304 -1.46 7.80 8.46
CA GLU A 304 -0.11 7.21 8.34
C GLU A 304 0.99 8.29 8.34
N ARG A 305 0.66 9.51 7.90
CA ARG A 305 1.54 10.68 7.91
C ARG A 305 1.75 11.25 9.32
N SER A 306 0.74 11.29 10.18
CA SER A 306 0.83 11.88 11.53
C SER A 306 1.09 10.84 12.63
N SER A 307 0.84 9.57 12.36
CA SER A 307 0.88 8.47 13.32
C SER A 307 2.19 8.44 14.12
N TYR A 308 3.31 8.61 13.43
CA TYR A 308 4.63 8.61 14.05
C TYR A 308 4.86 9.76 15.03
N ILE A 309 4.24 10.93 14.84
CA ILE A 309 4.34 12.05 15.79
C ILE A 309 3.75 11.63 17.13
N GLY A 310 2.55 11.03 17.10
CA GLY A 310 1.83 10.60 18.30
C GLY A 310 2.59 9.54 19.07
N THR A 311 3.07 8.51 18.37
CA THR A 311 3.87 7.44 18.99
C THR A 311 5.15 7.99 19.62
N GLN A 312 5.88 8.87 18.92
CA GLN A 312 7.11 9.45 19.46
C GLN A 312 6.87 10.40 20.62
N LEU A 313 5.78 11.18 20.59
CA LEU A 313 5.37 12.03 21.70
C LEU A 313 5.12 11.19 22.95
N VAL A 314 4.33 10.12 22.82
CA VAL A 314 4.00 9.21 23.94
C VAL A 314 5.24 8.52 24.48
N VAL A 315 6.07 7.94 23.62
CA VAL A 315 7.29 7.23 24.02
C VAL A 315 8.27 8.19 24.69
N THR A 316 8.50 9.36 24.10
CA THR A 316 9.43 10.36 24.65
C THR A 316 8.93 10.88 26.00
N PHE A 317 7.65 11.22 26.09
CA PHE A 317 7.04 11.67 27.34
C PHE A 317 7.16 10.58 28.42
N ALA A 318 6.77 9.35 28.12
CA ALA A 318 6.82 8.24 29.06
C ALA A 318 8.25 7.93 29.54
N LEU A 319 9.23 7.90 28.63
CA LEU A 319 10.63 7.74 29.01
C LEU A 319 11.08 8.90 29.90
N ALA A 320 10.76 10.14 29.54
CA ALA A 320 11.14 11.31 30.32
C ALA A 320 10.55 11.33 31.73
N THR A 321 9.30 10.89 31.92
CA THR A 321 8.60 11.04 33.20
C THR A 321 8.44 9.77 34.04
N LEU A 322 8.57 8.56 33.47
CA LEU A 322 8.20 7.30 34.14
C LEU A 322 9.35 6.28 34.29
N GLU A 323 10.50 6.46 33.64
CA GLU A 323 11.51 5.41 33.49
C GLU A 323 12.30 5.09 34.78
N ASN A 324 12.65 6.08 35.61
CA ASN A 324 13.52 5.82 36.77
C ASN A 324 12.80 5.73 38.13
N VAL A 325 11.61 6.31 38.30
CA VAL A 325 10.84 6.22 39.56
C VAL A 325 9.34 6.31 39.28
N PHE A 326 8.56 5.35 39.79
CA PHE A 326 7.10 5.50 39.93
C PHE A 326 6.78 6.40 41.14
N GLY A 327 7.29 7.62 41.12
CA GLY A 327 7.24 8.62 42.19
C GLY A 327 7.66 9.99 41.65
N PRO A 328 7.43 11.09 42.38
CA PRO A 328 7.69 12.44 41.88
C PRO A 328 9.18 12.61 41.57
N VAL A 329 9.49 12.76 40.28
CA VAL A 329 10.85 13.04 39.80
C VAL A 329 11.11 14.52 40.00
N TYR A 330 11.79 14.87 41.09
CA TYR A 330 12.19 16.26 41.38
C TYR A 330 13.47 16.66 40.66
N ASP A 331 14.17 15.71 40.03
CA ASP A 331 15.43 15.98 39.35
C ASP A 331 15.21 16.35 37.88
N LEU A 332 15.25 17.65 37.62
CA LEU A 332 15.18 18.22 36.28
C LEU A 332 16.40 17.83 35.43
N VAL A 333 17.50 17.38 36.04
CA VAL A 333 18.69 16.90 35.33
C VAL A 333 18.34 15.71 34.44
N GLU A 334 17.58 14.75 34.94
CA GLU A 334 17.23 13.55 34.20
C GLU A 334 16.37 13.85 32.96
N ILE A 335 15.35 14.72 33.12
CA ILE A 335 14.46 15.12 32.02
C ILE A 335 15.22 15.93 30.97
N ARG A 336 16.05 16.88 31.43
CA ARG A 336 16.91 17.69 30.57
C ARG A 336 17.85 16.79 29.77
N ASP A 337 18.50 15.85 30.42
CA ASP A 337 19.50 14.98 29.81
C ASP A 337 18.84 14.04 28.78
N ARG A 338 17.64 13.49 29.07
CA ARG A 338 16.86 12.73 28.08
C ARG A 338 16.43 13.59 26.88
N ALA A 339 15.97 14.81 27.12
CA ALA A 339 15.58 15.72 26.06
C ALA A 339 16.76 16.05 25.13
N PHE A 340 17.93 16.37 25.70
CA PHE A 340 19.15 16.59 24.91
C PHE A 340 19.60 15.33 24.20
N GLY A 341 19.55 14.16 24.85
CA GLY A 341 19.90 12.89 24.22
C GLY A 341 19.08 12.62 22.97
N ILE A 342 17.76 12.80 23.04
CA ILE A 342 16.84 12.63 21.90
C ILE A 342 17.14 13.63 20.78
N ILE A 343 17.34 14.91 21.10
CA ILE A 343 17.66 15.94 20.11
C ILE A 343 18.98 15.61 19.40
N ILE A 344 20.03 15.30 20.17
CA ILE A 344 21.36 14.96 19.65
C ILE A 344 21.29 13.71 18.78
N GLY A 345 20.68 12.62 19.26
CA GLY A 345 20.56 11.38 18.50
C GLY A 345 19.81 11.57 17.17
N THR A 346 18.76 12.41 17.19
CA THR A 346 18.01 12.75 15.97
C THR A 346 18.83 13.58 14.99
N VAL A 347 19.55 14.60 15.48
CA VAL A 347 20.41 15.46 14.64
C VAL A 347 21.56 14.66 14.05
N VAL A 348 22.25 13.85 14.86
CA VAL A 348 23.35 12.98 14.39
C VAL A 348 22.84 12.00 13.35
N SER A 349 21.72 11.34 13.62
CA SER A 349 21.08 10.45 12.63
C SER A 349 20.75 11.21 11.35
N ALA A 350 20.13 12.39 11.45
CA ALA A 350 19.77 13.19 10.29
C ALA A 350 20.98 13.56 9.42
N VAL A 351 22.07 13.99 10.04
CA VAL A 351 23.33 14.30 9.36
C VAL A 351 23.88 13.04 8.67
N ILE A 352 23.99 11.92 9.38
CA ILE A 352 24.53 10.68 8.81
C ILE A 352 23.66 10.18 7.65
N TYR A 353 22.34 10.14 7.79
CA TYR A 353 21.43 9.69 6.73
C TYR A 353 21.38 10.65 5.52
N THR A 354 21.69 11.93 5.74
CA THR A 354 21.76 12.95 4.68
C THR A 354 23.07 12.86 3.89
N PHE A 355 24.20 12.70 4.58
CA PHE A 355 25.52 12.83 3.94
C PHE A 355 26.21 11.49 3.64
N VAL A 356 25.93 10.42 4.40
CA VAL A 356 26.58 9.12 4.22
C VAL A 356 25.69 8.23 3.33
N TRP A 357 26.15 7.93 2.11
CA TRP A 357 25.43 7.21 1.05
C TRP A 357 23.94 7.56 0.95
N PRO A 358 23.56 8.81 0.61
CA PRO A 358 22.16 9.21 0.56
C PRO A 358 21.32 8.21 -0.24
N GLU A 359 20.28 7.68 0.40
CA GLU A 359 19.29 6.83 -0.26
C GLU A 359 18.33 7.72 -1.03
N SER A 360 18.01 7.32 -2.26
CA SER A 360 17.12 8.06 -3.13
C SER A 360 16.08 7.11 -3.71
N GLU A 361 14.82 7.37 -3.41
CA GLU A 361 13.67 6.69 -3.99
C GLU A 361 13.67 6.90 -5.51
N ALA A 362 14.22 8.02 -6.00
CA ALA A 362 14.32 8.30 -7.41
C ALA A 362 15.09 7.21 -8.19
N ARG A 363 16.04 6.52 -7.53
CA ARG A 363 16.77 5.39 -8.13
C ARG A 363 15.99 4.08 -8.13
N ALA A 364 15.11 3.88 -7.16
CA ALA A 364 14.30 2.67 -7.03
C ALA A 364 12.94 2.80 -7.78
N LEU A 365 12.49 4.02 -8.08
CA LEU A 365 11.24 4.27 -8.79
C LEU A 365 11.16 3.58 -10.17
N PRO A 366 12.20 3.61 -11.03
CA PRO A 366 12.15 2.94 -12.34
C PRO A 366 11.97 1.42 -12.22
N SER A 367 12.58 0.76 -11.22
CA SER A 367 12.44 -0.68 -11.03
C SER A 367 11.07 -1.06 -10.49
N LYS A 368 10.46 -0.22 -9.64
CA LYS A 368 9.07 -0.38 -9.19
C LYS A 368 8.06 -0.20 -10.34
N LEU A 369 8.26 0.80 -11.19
CA LEU A 369 7.47 0.99 -12.41
C LEU A 369 7.61 -0.21 -13.37
N ALA A 370 8.83 -0.71 -13.55
CA ALA A 370 9.09 -1.91 -14.35
C ALA A 370 8.38 -3.14 -13.80
N ALA A 371 8.34 -3.32 -12.47
CA ALA A 371 7.61 -4.40 -11.83
C ALA A 371 6.09 -4.28 -12.03
N ALA A 372 5.52 -3.08 -11.91
CA ALA A 372 4.10 -2.82 -12.16
C ALA A 372 3.71 -3.12 -13.62
N LEU A 373 4.42 -2.55 -14.59
CA LEU A 373 4.20 -2.84 -16.02
C LEU A 373 4.51 -4.30 -16.38
N GLY A 374 5.45 -4.94 -15.69
CA GLY A 374 5.73 -6.38 -15.84
C GLY A 374 4.56 -7.25 -15.37
N MET A 375 3.81 -6.83 -14.34
CA MET A 375 2.56 -7.49 -13.95
C MET A 375 1.47 -7.33 -15.02
N LEU A 376 1.38 -6.14 -15.65
CA LEU A 376 0.49 -5.91 -16.77
C LEU A 376 0.83 -6.81 -17.98
N SER A 377 2.11 -6.98 -18.32
CA SER A 377 2.53 -7.96 -19.34
C SER A 377 2.08 -9.39 -19.00
N LYS A 378 2.34 -9.83 -17.75
CA LYS A 378 1.92 -11.17 -17.29
C LYS A 378 0.41 -11.36 -17.39
N MET A 379 -0.37 -10.32 -17.10
CA MET A 379 -1.83 -10.32 -17.23
C MET A 379 -2.27 -10.48 -18.70
N MET A 380 -1.58 -9.83 -19.64
CA MET A 380 -1.86 -9.99 -21.07
C MET A 380 -1.56 -11.39 -21.61
N ARG A 381 -0.60 -12.10 -21.00
CA ARG A 381 -0.25 -13.48 -21.38
C ARG A 381 -1.25 -14.53 -20.87
N ILE A 382 -2.16 -14.17 -19.97
CA ILE A 382 -3.17 -15.11 -19.49
C ILE A 382 -4.06 -15.50 -20.68
N PRO A 383 -4.31 -16.79 -20.94
CA PRO A 383 -5.18 -17.20 -22.03
C PRO A 383 -6.58 -16.60 -21.85
N ARG A 384 -7.13 -15.99 -22.91
CA ARG A 384 -8.52 -15.48 -22.93
C ARG A 384 -9.59 -16.59 -22.87
N GLN A 385 -9.17 -17.85 -22.69
CA GLN A 385 -10.06 -18.99 -22.55
C GLN A 385 -10.72 -18.99 -21.17
N HIS A 386 -12.04 -19.14 -21.17
CA HIS A 386 -12.93 -18.94 -20.02
C HIS A 386 -12.92 -20.09 -19.00
N GLU A 387 -11.78 -20.74 -18.76
CA GLU A 387 -11.64 -21.68 -17.65
C GLU A 387 -11.68 -20.93 -16.30
N THR A 388 -12.37 -21.52 -15.31
CA THR A 388 -12.64 -20.90 -14.00
C THR A 388 -11.38 -20.50 -13.23
N SER A 389 -10.29 -21.26 -13.38
CA SER A 389 -8.98 -20.96 -12.77
C SER A 389 -8.31 -19.73 -13.40
N THR A 390 -8.55 -19.51 -14.69
CA THR A 390 -7.92 -18.48 -15.50
C THR A 390 -8.47 -17.10 -15.18
N LEU A 391 -9.81 -16.98 -15.05
CA LEU A 391 -10.46 -15.72 -14.63
C LEU A 391 -10.06 -15.33 -13.20
N ARG A 392 -10.02 -16.29 -12.26
CA ARG A 392 -9.57 -16.01 -10.88
C ARG A 392 -8.15 -15.45 -10.86
N SER A 393 -7.24 -16.03 -11.63
CA SER A 393 -5.85 -15.57 -11.74
C SER A 393 -5.77 -14.18 -12.35
N TYR A 394 -6.58 -13.90 -13.38
CA TYR A 394 -6.72 -12.58 -14.01
C TYR A 394 -7.16 -11.52 -12.99
N LEU A 395 -8.25 -11.78 -12.25
CA LEU A 395 -8.75 -10.85 -11.23
C LEU A 395 -7.72 -10.59 -10.12
N GLN A 396 -7.01 -11.63 -9.65
CA GLN A 396 -5.97 -11.47 -8.64
C GLN A 396 -4.81 -10.59 -9.12
N ILE A 397 -4.31 -10.81 -10.34
CA ILE A 397 -3.23 -9.99 -10.90
C ILE A 397 -3.70 -8.55 -11.10
N ARG A 398 -4.94 -8.35 -11.56
CA ARG A 398 -5.53 -7.02 -11.75
C ARG A 398 -5.56 -6.20 -10.46
N ILE A 399 -5.96 -6.80 -9.34
CA ILE A 399 -5.97 -6.09 -8.05
C ILE A 399 -4.53 -5.83 -7.57
N GLY A 400 -3.62 -6.79 -7.75
CA GLY A 400 -2.19 -6.57 -7.49
C GLY A 400 -1.59 -5.43 -8.32
N LEU A 401 -2.08 -5.22 -9.54
CA LEU A 401 -1.65 -4.14 -10.40
C LEU A 401 -2.11 -2.76 -9.90
N HIS A 402 -3.35 -2.63 -9.42
CA HIS A 402 -3.82 -1.42 -8.72
C HIS A 402 -2.96 -1.10 -7.48
N ALA A 403 -2.65 -2.12 -6.68
CA ALA A 403 -1.76 -1.98 -5.54
C ALA A 403 -0.37 -1.46 -5.95
N ALA A 404 0.17 -1.98 -7.06
CA ALA A 404 1.47 -1.60 -7.57
C ALA A 404 1.50 -0.17 -8.13
N PHE A 405 0.47 0.24 -8.86
CA PHE A 405 0.37 1.62 -9.38
C PHE A 405 0.20 2.64 -8.24
N ASN A 406 -0.65 2.36 -7.25
CA ASN A 406 -0.77 3.24 -6.07
C ASN A 406 0.57 3.34 -5.31
N ALA A 407 1.28 2.23 -5.13
CA ALA A 407 2.61 2.26 -4.49
C ALA A 407 3.64 3.08 -5.30
N CYS A 408 3.60 3.02 -6.63
CA CYS A 408 4.45 3.85 -7.49
C CYS A 408 4.06 5.34 -7.42
N GLU A 409 2.77 5.66 -7.33
CA GLU A 409 2.28 7.03 -7.20
C GLU A 409 2.70 7.64 -5.86
N GLU A 410 2.50 6.92 -4.75
CA GLU A 410 3.01 7.34 -3.43
C GLU A 410 4.53 7.53 -3.44
N MET A 411 5.26 6.72 -4.20
CA MET A 411 6.71 6.88 -4.37
C MET A 411 7.07 8.14 -5.17
N CYS A 412 6.29 8.48 -6.20
CA CYS A 412 6.45 9.75 -6.93
C CYS A 412 6.25 10.97 -6.02
N ASP A 413 5.23 10.95 -5.17
CA ASP A 413 4.96 12.03 -4.20
C ASP A 413 6.14 12.22 -3.24
N ARG A 414 6.82 11.13 -2.88
CA ARG A 414 8.02 11.17 -2.04
C ARG A 414 9.26 11.67 -2.78
N VAL A 415 9.46 11.21 -4.02
CA VAL A 415 10.56 11.68 -4.87
C VAL A 415 10.46 13.18 -5.10
N ALA A 416 9.25 13.73 -5.25
CA ALA A 416 9.02 15.17 -5.37
C ALA A 416 9.55 15.99 -4.17
N LEU A 417 9.70 15.37 -3.00
CA LEU A 417 10.21 16.00 -1.78
C LEU A 417 11.72 15.85 -1.59
N GLU A 418 12.43 15.08 -2.43
CA GLU A 418 13.88 14.89 -2.32
C GLU A 418 14.65 16.13 -2.77
N ARG A 419 15.03 17.01 -1.83
CA ARG A 419 15.77 18.25 -2.12
C ARG A 419 17.23 18.07 -2.52
N GLN A 420 17.77 16.86 -2.34
CA GLN A 420 19.16 16.51 -2.70
C GLN A 420 19.38 16.36 -4.21
N LEU A 421 18.31 16.18 -4.98
CA LEU A 421 18.34 16.07 -6.44
C LEU A 421 18.19 17.43 -7.09
N ASP A 422 18.75 17.58 -8.29
CA ASP A 422 18.47 18.76 -9.11
C ASP A 422 16.96 18.97 -9.30
N ALA A 423 16.52 20.22 -9.20
CA ALA A 423 15.11 20.55 -9.18
C ALA A 423 14.42 20.25 -10.51
N GLU A 424 15.10 20.50 -11.64
CA GLU A 424 14.55 20.25 -12.98
C GLU A 424 14.50 18.76 -13.27
N GLU A 425 15.59 18.04 -12.97
CA GLU A 425 15.65 16.59 -13.17
C GLU A 425 14.62 15.83 -12.32
N ARG A 426 14.43 16.24 -11.06
CA ARG A 426 13.43 15.65 -10.15
C ARG A 426 12.01 15.86 -10.67
N VAL A 427 11.66 17.08 -11.10
CA VAL A 427 10.33 17.37 -11.65
C VAL A 427 10.13 16.57 -12.94
N ALA A 428 11.13 16.53 -13.83
CA ALA A 428 11.06 15.76 -15.06
C ALA A 428 10.91 14.25 -14.81
N LEU A 429 11.57 13.70 -13.79
CA LEU A 429 11.41 12.30 -13.40
C LEU A 429 10.00 12.01 -12.90
N VAL A 430 9.48 12.83 -11.98
CA VAL A 430 8.13 12.66 -11.40
C VAL A 430 7.07 12.75 -12.48
N VAL A 431 7.15 13.75 -13.37
CA VAL A 431 6.19 13.92 -14.47
C VAL A 431 6.21 12.71 -15.41
N ARG A 432 7.40 12.22 -15.80
CA ARG A 432 7.52 11.03 -16.65
C ARG A 432 6.97 9.78 -15.97
N ALA A 433 7.28 9.57 -14.69
CA ALA A 433 6.79 8.45 -13.91
C ALA A 433 5.25 8.48 -13.78
N GLN A 434 4.67 9.65 -13.47
CA GLN A 434 3.21 9.83 -13.43
C GLN A 434 2.57 9.58 -14.80
N SER A 435 3.23 9.98 -15.90
CA SER A 435 2.76 9.64 -17.25
C SER A 435 2.74 8.13 -17.50
N ILE A 436 3.77 7.40 -17.08
CA ILE A 436 3.81 5.92 -17.17
C ILE A 436 2.67 5.32 -16.35
N ILE A 437 2.45 5.77 -15.11
CA ILE A 437 1.39 5.24 -14.24
C ILE A 437 0.02 5.46 -14.88
N ARG A 438 -0.27 6.68 -15.32
CA ARG A 438 -1.54 7.02 -16.00
C ARG A 438 -1.76 6.14 -17.23
N GLN A 439 -0.74 6.01 -18.07
CA GLN A 439 -0.85 5.24 -19.29
C GLN A 439 -0.93 3.74 -19.02
N GLY A 440 -0.27 3.24 -17.98
CA GLY A 440 -0.41 1.86 -17.50
C GLY A 440 -1.85 1.55 -17.06
N ARG A 441 -2.52 2.49 -16.39
CA ARG A 441 -3.94 2.39 -16.05
C ARG A 441 -4.82 2.40 -17.30
N ASP A 442 -4.56 3.31 -18.25
CA ASP A 442 -5.30 3.35 -19.51
C ASP A 442 -5.14 2.04 -20.32
N ILE A 443 -3.94 1.47 -20.37
CA ILE A 443 -3.68 0.16 -21.02
C ILE A 443 -4.42 -0.95 -20.29
N LEU A 444 -4.40 -0.99 -18.95
CA LEU A 444 -5.15 -1.97 -18.16
C LEU A 444 -6.64 -1.95 -18.51
N HIS A 445 -7.24 -0.76 -18.54
CA HIS A 445 -8.65 -0.61 -18.87
C HIS A 445 -8.98 -0.95 -20.31
N ALA A 446 -8.15 -0.52 -21.27
CA ALA A 446 -8.32 -0.90 -22.67
C ALA A 446 -8.18 -2.42 -22.86
N TRP A 447 -7.26 -3.05 -22.11
CA TRP A 447 -7.09 -4.49 -22.11
C TRP A 447 -8.31 -5.21 -21.52
N ASP A 448 -8.86 -4.74 -20.39
CA ASP A 448 -10.12 -5.27 -19.83
C ASP A 448 -11.22 -5.27 -20.89
N VAL A 449 -11.36 -4.20 -21.67
CA VAL A 449 -12.36 -4.12 -22.76
C VAL A 449 -12.08 -5.11 -23.89
N THR A 450 -10.82 -5.30 -24.30
CA THR A 450 -10.47 -6.34 -25.29
C THR A 450 -10.70 -7.75 -24.76
N TRP A 451 -10.47 -7.95 -23.47
CA TRP A 451 -10.73 -9.22 -22.79
C TRP A 451 -12.23 -9.52 -22.77
N ASN A 452 -13.09 -8.49 -22.68
CA ASN A 452 -14.54 -8.61 -22.76
C ASN A 452 -15.08 -8.97 -24.14
N SER A 453 -14.35 -8.72 -25.23
CA SER A 453 -14.88 -8.85 -26.61
C SER A 453 -14.33 -10.05 -27.40
N ALA A 454 -13.38 -10.80 -26.83
CA ALA A 454 -12.75 -11.94 -27.47
C ALA A 454 -13.73 -13.13 -27.60
N GLN A 455 -14.19 -13.41 -28.83
CA GLN A 455 -15.14 -14.50 -29.12
C GLN A 455 -14.52 -15.89 -28.92
N ILE A 456 -15.35 -16.90 -28.60
CA ILE A 456 -14.95 -18.30 -28.50
C ILE A 456 -14.42 -18.87 -29.84
N MET A 457 -14.92 -18.40 -31.00
CA MET A 457 -14.61 -18.97 -32.32
C MET A 457 -13.36 -18.41 -33.03
N ASP A 458 -12.82 -17.28 -32.59
CA ASP A 458 -11.70 -16.58 -33.27
C ASP A 458 -10.32 -16.90 -32.63
N ASN A 459 -10.33 -17.70 -31.55
CA ASN A 459 -9.18 -18.00 -30.68
C ASN A 459 -8.07 -18.86 -31.32
N ALA A 460 -8.26 -19.42 -32.52
CA ALA A 460 -7.25 -20.28 -33.14
C ALA A 460 -6.08 -19.52 -33.79
N LEU A 461 -6.25 -18.21 -34.10
CA LEU A 461 -5.23 -17.36 -34.72
C LEU A 461 -4.77 -16.17 -33.84
N GLN A 462 -5.40 -15.94 -32.68
CA GLN A 462 -5.22 -14.74 -31.84
C GLN A 462 -4.21 -14.77 -30.67
N PRO A 463 -3.60 -15.90 -30.21
CA PRO A 463 -2.63 -15.84 -29.12
C PRO A 463 -1.37 -15.01 -29.46
N ASP A 464 -1.12 -14.78 -30.76
CA ASP A 464 0.07 -14.08 -31.25
C ASP A 464 0.04 -12.56 -30.98
N ARG A 465 -1.12 -11.90 -30.93
CA ARG A 465 -1.18 -10.46 -30.64
C ARG A 465 -1.04 -10.14 -29.15
N ALA A 466 -1.65 -10.95 -28.30
CA ALA A 466 -1.53 -10.81 -26.85
C ALA A 466 -0.06 -11.02 -26.40
N SER A 467 0.62 -12.01 -26.97
CA SER A 467 2.06 -12.21 -26.75
C SER A 467 2.89 -11.05 -27.31
N GLN A 468 2.57 -10.52 -28.51
CA GLN A 468 3.27 -9.35 -29.06
C GLN A 468 3.16 -8.12 -28.15
N PHE A 469 1.98 -7.82 -27.59
CA PHE A 469 1.81 -6.71 -26.65
C PHE A 469 2.55 -6.94 -25.33
N ALA A 470 2.48 -8.16 -24.80
CA ALA A 470 3.23 -8.56 -23.60
C ALA A 470 4.75 -8.42 -23.82
N ASP A 471 5.26 -8.93 -24.95
CA ASP A 471 6.68 -8.83 -25.33
C ASP A 471 7.11 -7.37 -25.53
N ALA A 472 6.27 -6.53 -26.11
CA ALA A 472 6.54 -5.10 -26.28
C ALA A 472 6.64 -4.39 -24.91
N LEU A 473 5.73 -4.69 -23.99
CA LEU A 473 5.78 -4.19 -22.62
C LEU A 473 7.03 -4.69 -21.88
N GLU A 474 7.35 -5.98 -21.96
CA GLU A 474 8.55 -6.55 -21.33
C GLU A 474 9.86 -5.93 -21.86
N LYS A 475 9.95 -5.68 -23.16
CA LYS A 475 11.08 -4.95 -23.75
C LYS A 475 11.17 -3.53 -23.20
N TYR A 476 10.04 -2.83 -23.09
CA TYR A 476 9.99 -1.50 -22.50
C TYR A 476 10.40 -1.53 -21.01
N THR A 477 9.89 -2.48 -20.22
CA THR A 477 10.20 -2.55 -18.78
C THR A 477 11.65 -2.92 -18.49
N ALA A 478 12.27 -3.77 -19.31
CA ALA A 478 13.67 -4.15 -19.18
C ALA A 478 14.61 -2.95 -19.28
N GLY A 479 14.25 -1.93 -20.06
CA GLY A 479 15.03 -0.70 -20.22
C GLY A 479 14.82 0.35 -19.12
N LEU A 480 13.80 0.23 -18.27
CA LEU A 480 13.41 1.31 -17.35
C LEU A 480 14.45 1.51 -16.26
N ALA A 481 14.98 0.41 -15.72
CA ALA A 481 16.03 0.43 -14.70
C ALA A 481 17.36 1.01 -15.22
N THR A 482 17.61 0.91 -16.53
CA THR A 482 18.86 1.36 -17.18
C THR A 482 18.71 2.66 -17.97
N ALA A 483 17.55 3.33 -17.87
CA ALA A 483 17.24 4.55 -18.63
C ALA A 483 17.42 4.38 -20.15
N SER A 484 16.99 3.24 -20.69
CA SER A 484 17.14 2.89 -22.10
C SER A 484 15.81 2.56 -22.81
N SER A 485 14.67 2.68 -22.12
CA SER A 485 13.37 2.36 -22.73
C SER A 485 12.95 3.44 -23.72
N ARG A 486 12.66 3.01 -24.93
CA ARG A 486 12.01 3.83 -25.95
C ARG A 486 10.57 3.36 -26.16
N PRO A 487 9.68 4.23 -26.61
CA PRO A 487 8.32 3.84 -26.94
C PRO A 487 8.35 2.65 -27.92
N PRO A 488 7.64 1.54 -27.62
CA PRO A 488 7.66 0.36 -28.46
C PRO A 488 7.08 0.69 -29.84
N GLN A 489 7.88 0.46 -30.89
CA GLN A 489 7.42 0.54 -32.27
C GLN A 489 6.74 -0.78 -32.64
N ILE A 490 5.44 -0.88 -32.37
CA ILE A 490 4.63 -1.97 -32.90
C ILE A 490 4.27 -1.55 -34.33
N THR A 491 4.94 -2.13 -35.32
CA THR A 491 4.67 -1.85 -36.74
C THR A 491 3.22 -2.20 -37.05
N ALA A 492 2.41 -1.18 -37.32
CA ALA A 492 1.07 -1.32 -37.90
C ALA A 492 1.12 -1.72 -39.39
N GLU A 493 2.20 -2.37 -39.83
CA GLU A 493 2.45 -2.78 -41.21
C GLU A 493 1.77 -4.13 -41.47
N GLU A 494 0.43 -4.13 -41.42
CA GLU A 494 -0.38 -5.02 -42.25
C GLU A 494 -1.85 -4.62 -42.30
N ILE A 495 -2.23 -3.34 -42.15
CA ILE A 495 -3.63 -2.98 -42.40
C ILE A 495 -3.80 -1.61 -43.06
N THR A 496 -3.24 -1.52 -44.27
CA THR A 496 -3.58 -0.47 -45.25
C THR A 496 -4.58 -1.02 -46.29
N ALA A 497 -5.64 -1.69 -45.84
CA ALA A 497 -6.75 -2.06 -46.70
C ALA A 497 -8.09 -1.87 -45.98
N SER A 498 -8.74 -0.75 -46.29
CA SER A 498 -10.17 -0.46 -46.05
C SER A 498 -10.66 -0.44 -44.60
N GLN A 499 -10.81 0.79 -44.06
CA GLN A 499 -11.48 1.14 -42.80
C GLN A 499 -12.98 0.74 -42.72
N ALA A 500 -13.49 -0.12 -43.59
CA ALA A 500 -14.91 -0.43 -43.72
C ALA A 500 -15.36 -1.76 -43.09
N ALA A 501 -14.47 -2.61 -42.55
CA ALA A 501 -14.88 -3.92 -42.03
C ALA A 501 -14.01 -4.48 -40.87
N PHE A 502 -13.51 -3.64 -39.96
CA PHE A 502 -12.88 -4.15 -38.74
C PHE A 502 -13.93 -4.67 -37.77
N SER A 503 -13.69 -5.88 -37.24
CA SER A 503 -14.42 -6.39 -36.08
C SER A 503 -14.23 -5.45 -34.87
N THR A 504 -15.19 -5.43 -33.94
CA THR A 504 -15.09 -4.59 -32.72
C THR A 504 -13.82 -4.89 -31.92
N LEU A 505 -13.38 -6.15 -31.90
CA LEU A 505 -12.16 -6.61 -31.24
C LEU A 505 -10.90 -5.98 -31.85
N GLU A 506 -10.78 -5.98 -33.18
CA GLU A 506 -9.60 -5.40 -33.86
C GLU A 506 -9.44 -3.91 -33.58
N LYS A 507 -10.56 -3.15 -33.51
CA LYS A 507 -10.52 -1.73 -33.13
C LYS A 507 -10.02 -1.53 -31.71
N GLN A 508 -10.44 -2.40 -30.78
CA GLN A 508 -10.03 -2.33 -29.39
C GLN A 508 -8.57 -2.76 -29.20
N GLU A 509 -8.10 -3.80 -29.91
CA GLU A 509 -6.68 -4.18 -29.92
C GLU A 509 -5.80 -3.09 -30.56
N GLN A 510 -6.28 -2.43 -31.61
CA GLN A 510 -5.59 -1.27 -32.18
C GLN A 510 -5.50 -0.12 -31.17
N HIS A 511 -6.53 0.09 -30.36
CA HIS A 511 -6.49 1.08 -29.28
C HIS A 511 -5.44 0.73 -28.21
N VAL A 512 -5.37 -0.53 -27.77
CA VAL A 512 -4.32 -1.03 -26.86
C VAL A 512 -2.94 -0.82 -27.46
N CYS A 513 -2.75 -1.17 -28.74
CA CYS A 513 -1.49 -0.96 -29.46
C CYS A 513 -1.08 0.52 -29.47
N GLN A 514 -2.02 1.44 -29.75
CA GLN A 514 -1.76 2.88 -29.72
C GLN A 514 -1.38 3.37 -28.33
N LEU A 515 -2.00 2.85 -27.26
CA LEU A 515 -1.65 3.21 -25.89
C LEU A 515 -0.24 2.74 -25.51
N ILE A 516 0.11 1.51 -25.88
CA ILE A 516 1.46 0.94 -25.69
C ILE A 516 2.51 1.75 -26.47
N ALA A 517 2.23 2.10 -27.73
CA ALA A 517 3.13 2.89 -28.57
C ALA A 517 3.31 4.34 -28.07
N ARG A 518 2.37 4.85 -27.26
CA ARG A 518 2.45 6.18 -26.65
C ARG A 518 3.19 6.19 -25.31
N LEU A 519 3.71 5.04 -24.83
CA LEU A 519 4.56 4.99 -23.64
C LEU A 519 5.67 6.04 -23.74
N PRO A 520 5.93 6.83 -22.67
CA PRO A 520 6.86 7.94 -22.75
C PRO A 520 8.28 7.44 -23.01
N ASP A 521 9.09 8.27 -23.66
CA ASP A 521 10.50 7.97 -23.82
C ASP A 521 11.23 8.09 -22.46
N TRP A 522 11.97 7.04 -22.09
CA TRP A 522 12.69 6.93 -20.84
C TRP A 522 14.21 6.85 -21.08
N THR A 523 14.73 7.67 -21.99
CA THR A 523 16.16 7.75 -22.34
C THR A 523 16.94 8.94 -21.73
N ALA A 524 16.34 9.67 -20.79
CA ALA A 524 16.97 10.87 -20.21
C ALA A 524 18.17 10.55 -19.29
N PRO A 525 19.11 11.51 -19.09
CA PRO A 525 20.38 11.24 -18.42
C PRO A 525 20.23 10.87 -16.94
N ALA A 526 21.27 10.23 -16.40
CA ALA A 526 21.35 9.81 -15.00
C ALA A 526 21.16 10.99 -14.05
N LEU A 527 20.37 10.79 -12.98
CA LEU A 527 20.10 11.77 -11.93
C LEU A 527 21.41 12.32 -11.36
N THR A 528 21.64 13.62 -11.52
CA THR A 528 22.77 14.33 -10.93
C THR A 528 22.40 14.88 -9.55
N PRO A 529 23.30 14.75 -8.55
CA PRO A 529 23.11 15.43 -7.27
C PRO A 529 23.12 16.94 -7.50
N ALA A 530 22.27 17.68 -6.78
CA ALA A 530 22.20 19.14 -6.91
C ALA A 530 23.58 19.75 -6.66
N THR A 531 24.12 20.48 -7.64
CA THR A 531 25.33 21.29 -7.46
C THR A 531 25.08 22.31 -6.35
N GLU A 532 26.04 22.47 -5.42
CA GLU A 532 25.96 23.37 -4.27
C GLU A 532 25.24 24.68 -4.61
N GLN A 533 24.19 25.00 -3.84
CA GLN A 533 23.65 26.36 -3.84
C GLN A 533 24.80 27.30 -3.55
N ALA A 534 25.18 28.09 -4.56
CA ALA A 534 26.12 29.19 -4.40
C ALA A 534 25.70 29.96 -3.15
N GLN A 535 26.60 29.99 -2.16
CA GLN A 535 26.46 30.81 -0.97
C GLN A 535 26.13 32.22 -1.43
N GLY A 536 24.84 32.59 -1.31
CA GLY A 536 24.39 33.96 -1.39
C GLY A 536 24.87 34.69 -0.15
N ALA A 537 26.16 34.97 -0.11
CA ALA A 537 26.71 36.03 0.71
C ALA A 537 26.23 37.35 0.10
N THR A 538 25.13 37.88 0.63
CA THR A 538 24.77 39.29 0.48
C THR A 538 24.24 39.81 1.80
N GLN A 539 25.18 40.46 2.51
CA GLN A 539 25.08 41.59 3.44
C GLN A 539 24.08 41.55 4.60
#